data_AF-A0A6G5A2P8-F1
#
_entry.id   AF-A0A6G5A2P8-F1
#
_cell.length_a   1.000
_cell.length_b   1.000
_cell.length_c   1.000
_cell.angle_alpha   90.00
_cell.angle_beta   90.00
_cell.angle_gamma   90.00
#
_symmetry.space_group_name_H-M   'P 1'
#
loop_
_entity.id
_entity.type
_entity.pdbx_description
1 polymer ?
#
loop_
_entity_poly.entity_id
_entity_poly.type
_entity_poly.pdbx_seq_one_letter_code
_entity_poly.pdbx_strand_id
1 'polypeptide(L)'
;MCTAHNIAVVKDDGAFDMVNHLLKVMLYAFGVDVDGEGYARKCLNSAGFLMGSGKLNVPFSYSYCTRAQITPVLRRLSCLRPQMKSKTSKGLPMPRKIARTDYCDAIGAVNCDKDDGMETVEHLETQKTACLVFCCTPLKDMRTIAAPDGLDCSNDLTGLLDKRCLNGMCKQLR
;
A
#
# COMPACT_ATOMS: atom_id res chain seq x y z
N MET A 1 14.11 3.62 18.16
CA MET A 1 15.15 3.22 17.18
C MET A 1 16.54 3.51 17.74
N CYS A 2 17.61 2.86 17.23
CA CYS A 2 19.01 3.02 17.67
C CYS A 2 19.28 2.65 19.14
N THR A 3 18.48 1.76 19.72
CA THR A 3 18.67 1.16 21.04
C THR A 3 18.74 -0.37 20.90
N ALA A 4 19.14 -1.09 21.94
CA ALA A 4 19.13 -2.56 21.94
C ALA A 4 17.72 -3.17 21.81
N HIS A 5 16.66 -2.38 22.00
CA HIS A 5 15.25 -2.79 21.93
C HIS A 5 14.59 -2.43 20.60
N ASN A 6 15.31 -2.54 19.50
CA ASN A 6 14.80 -2.20 18.17
C ASN A 6 14.03 -3.35 17.52
N ILE A 7 12.89 -3.73 18.09
CA ILE A 7 12.03 -4.81 17.61
C ILE A 7 10.73 -4.21 17.09
N ALA A 8 10.35 -4.60 15.87
CA ALA A 8 9.04 -4.31 15.30
C ALA A 8 8.29 -5.64 15.12
N VAL A 9 7.10 -5.74 15.70
CA VAL A 9 6.19 -6.86 15.48
C VAL A 9 5.06 -6.36 14.59
N VAL A 10 4.89 -7.01 13.45
CA VAL A 10 3.84 -6.69 12.48
C VAL A 10 3.01 -7.93 12.29
N LYS A 11 1.71 -7.80 12.47
CA LYS A 11 0.77 -8.85 12.10
C LYS A 11 0.54 -8.77 10.59
N ASP A 12 0.76 -9.88 9.91
CA ASP A 12 0.35 -10.03 8.53
C ASP A 12 -1.11 -10.48 8.53
N ASP A 13 -2.00 -9.53 8.21
CA ASP A 13 -3.44 -9.77 8.11
C ASP A 13 -3.85 -10.21 6.70
N GLY A 14 -2.89 -10.46 5.81
CA GLY A 14 -3.12 -10.60 4.37
C GLY A 14 -3.37 -9.24 3.71
N ALA A 15 -3.59 -9.26 2.40
CA ALA A 15 -3.92 -8.10 1.56
C ALA A 15 -2.80 -7.09 1.28
N PHE A 16 -1.53 -7.50 1.40
CA PHE A 16 -0.35 -6.64 1.14
C PHE A 16 -0.30 -5.35 1.99
N ASP A 17 -1.21 -5.18 2.95
CA ASP A 17 -1.28 -4.04 3.87
C ASP A 17 -0.20 -4.15 4.97
N MET A 18 0.39 -5.34 5.13
CA MET A 18 1.56 -5.58 5.98
C MET A 18 2.69 -4.60 5.70
N VAL A 19 2.92 -4.21 4.44
CA VAL A 19 3.99 -3.24 4.08
C VAL A 19 3.69 -1.87 4.68
N ASN A 20 2.43 -1.45 4.67
CA ASN A 20 1.99 -0.19 5.25
C ASN A 20 2.05 -0.23 6.78
N HIS A 21 1.59 -1.33 7.40
CA HIS A 21 1.72 -1.55 8.83
C HIS A 21 3.18 -1.55 9.28
N LEU A 22 4.06 -2.24 8.54
CA LEU A 22 5.50 -2.24 8.80
C LEU A 22 6.07 -0.83 8.70
N LEU A 23 5.76 -0.10 7.62
CA LEU A 23 6.23 1.26 7.42
C LEU A 23 5.74 2.20 8.53
N LYS A 24 4.47 2.08 8.95
CA LYS A 24 3.89 2.83 10.06
C LYS A 24 4.62 2.53 11.38
N VAL A 25 4.82 1.26 11.72
CA VAL A 25 5.54 0.83 12.92
C VAL A 25 6.99 1.32 12.89
N MET A 26 7.66 1.26 11.73
CA MET A 26 9.01 1.78 11.57
C MET A 26 9.08 3.29 11.77
N LEU A 27 8.17 4.06 11.17
CA LEU A 27 8.09 5.51 11.34
C LEU A 27 7.86 5.89 12.80
N TYR A 28 6.94 5.20 13.47
CA TYR A 28 6.71 5.38 14.90
C TYR A 28 7.97 5.05 15.72
N ALA A 29 8.63 3.94 15.43
CA ALA A 29 9.88 3.55 16.10
C ALA A 29 11.03 4.54 15.86
N PHE A 30 11.04 5.23 14.71
CA PHE A 30 11.96 6.35 14.44
C PHE A 30 11.68 7.56 15.31
N GLY A 31 10.44 7.74 15.79
CA GLY A 31 9.98 8.89 16.57
C GLY A 31 9.11 9.85 15.77
N VAL A 32 8.43 9.37 14.71
CA VAL A 32 7.38 10.12 14.02
C VAL A 32 6.07 9.89 14.75
N ASP A 33 5.45 10.97 15.23
CA ASP A 33 4.17 10.88 15.93
C ASP A 33 3.03 10.52 14.98
N VAL A 34 2.07 9.77 15.52
CA VAL A 34 0.77 9.48 14.88
C VAL A 34 0.01 10.78 14.68
N ASP A 35 -0.66 10.96 13.54
CA ASP A 35 -1.50 12.13 13.29
C ASP A 35 -2.55 12.27 14.40
N GLY A 36 -2.72 13.47 14.94
CA GLY A 36 -3.59 13.74 16.09
C GLY A 36 -2.91 13.63 17.45
N GLU A 37 -1.66 13.17 17.52
CA GLU A 37 -0.89 13.03 18.76
C GLU A 37 0.41 13.86 18.75
N GLY A 38 0.94 14.14 19.94
CA GLY A 38 2.27 14.77 20.11
C GLY A 38 2.49 16.02 19.25
N TYR A 39 3.59 16.02 18.48
CA TYR A 39 3.94 17.07 17.53
C TYR A 39 3.02 17.09 16.28
N ALA A 40 2.27 16.02 16.03
CA ALA A 40 1.30 15.89 14.96
C ALA A 40 -0.16 16.18 15.36
N ARG A 41 -0.41 16.70 16.57
CA ARG A 41 -1.75 17.03 17.10
C ARG A 41 -2.64 17.90 16.19
N LYS A 42 -2.01 18.69 15.31
CA LYS A 42 -2.70 19.58 14.37
C LYS A 42 -3.21 18.87 13.11
N CYS A 43 -2.74 17.64 12.83
CA CYS A 43 -3.23 16.83 11.73
C CYS A 43 -4.38 15.95 12.20
N LEU A 44 -5.41 15.84 11.37
CA LEU A 44 -6.56 14.98 11.65
C LEU A 44 -6.14 13.51 11.57
N ASN A 45 -6.37 12.77 12.65
CA ASN A 45 -6.08 11.34 12.74
C ASN A 45 -6.97 10.48 11.81
N SER A 46 -8.16 10.97 11.45
CA SER A 46 -9.16 10.28 10.63
C SER A 46 -9.04 10.55 9.12
N ALA A 47 -8.08 11.37 8.68
CA ALA A 47 -7.98 11.81 7.29
C ALA A 47 -7.41 10.75 6.31
N GLY A 48 -7.23 9.51 6.76
CA GLY A 48 -6.78 8.39 5.93
C GLY A 48 -5.32 8.47 5.47
N PHE A 49 -4.46 9.13 6.23
CA PHE A 49 -3.01 9.12 6.01
C PHE A 49 -2.35 7.92 6.70
N LEU A 50 -1.15 7.53 6.25
CA LEU A 50 -0.44 6.36 6.79
C LEU A 50 -0.24 6.39 8.31
N MET A 51 0.10 7.57 8.84
CA MET A 51 0.28 7.78 10.28
C MET A 51 -1.02 8.15 11.00
N GLY A 52 -2.18 8.10 10.33
CA GLY A 52 -3.49 8.28 10.96
C GLY A 52 -4.01 7.00 11.61
N SER A 53 -5.13 7.13 12.32
CA SER A 53 -5.90 6.01 12.90
C SER A 53 -7.14 5.64 12.10
N GLY A 54 -7.52 6.46 11.12
CA GLY A 54 -8.63 6.19 10.20
C GLY A 54 -8.31 5.15 9.12
N LYS A 55 -9.34 4.78 8.33
CA LYS A 55 -9.15 3.95 7.13
C LYS A 55 -8.20 4.66 6.16
N LEU A 56 -7.17 3.95 5.70
CA LEU A 56 -6.18 4.50 4.79
C LEU A 56 -6.82 4.87 3.45
N ASN A 57 -6.55 6.08 2.97
CA ASN A 57 -6.93 6.51 1.63
C ASN A 57 -5.89 6.01 0.63
N VAL A 58 -6.38 5.46 -0.48
CA VAL A 58 -5.53 5.05 -1.60
C VAL A 58 -5.61 6.12 -2.70
N PRO A 59 -4.48 6.54 -3.29
CA PRO A 59 -3.11 6.08 -3.03
C PRO A 59 -2.60 6.53 -1.65
N PHE A 60 -1.83 5.65 -1.00
CA PHE A 60 -1.28 5.90 0.32
C PHE A 60 -0.44 7.18 0.33
N SER A 61 -0.69 8.05 1.31
CA SER A 61 0.03 9.31 1.41
C SER A 61 0.36 9.67 2.86
N TYR A 62 1.43 10.46 3.00
CA TYR A 62 1.80 11.07 4.26
C TYR A 62 1.06 12.40 4.44
N SER A 63 0.54 12.62 5.65
CA SER A 63 0.04 13.91 6.09
C SER A 63 1.14 14.97 6.06
N TYR A 64 0.73 16.24 6.09
CA TYR A 64 1.67 17.35 6.23
C TYR A 64 2.53 17.23 7.51
N CYS A 65 1.94 16.79 8.63
CA CYS A 65 2.66 16.61 9.89
C CYS A 65 3.70 15.50 9.82
N THR A 66 3.35 14.37 9.19
CA THR A 66 4.28 13.25 8.97
C THR A 66 5.47 13.72 8.13
N ARG A 67 5.22 14.41 7.00
CA ARG A 67 6.27 14.93 6.13
C ARG A 67 7.20 15.91 6.86
N ALA A 68 6.64 16.77 7.71
CA ALA A 68 7.42 17.74 8.49
C ALA A 68 8.33 17.07 9.54
N GLN A 69 7.96 15.90 10.05
CA GLN A 69 8.71 15.20 11.10
C GLN A 69 9.79 14.25 10.58
N ILE A 70 9.55 13.57 9.44
CA ILE A 70 10.45 12.52 8.92
C ILE A 70 11.90 12.98 8.85
N THR A 71 12.15 14.13 8.21
CA THR A 71 13.54 14.60 8.00
C THR A 71 14.23 14.96 9.33
N PRO A 72 13.63 15.78 10.22
CA PRO A 72 14.20 16.03 11.54
C PRO A 72 14.47 14.77 12.37
N VAL A 73 13.52 13.83 12.38
CA VAL A 73 13.61 12.58 13.15
C VAL A 73 14.76 11.72 12.63
N LEU A 74 14.81 11.45 11.32
CA LEU A 74 15.90 10.67 10.71
C LEU A 74 17.27 11.31 10.93
N ARG A 75 17.35 12.65 10.92
CA ARG A 75 18.60 13.37 11.21
C ARG A 75 19.08 13.17 12.65
N ARG A 76 18.20 12.90 13.61
CA ARG A 76 18.59 12.66 15.03
C ARG A 76 19.09 11.23 15.27
N LEU A 77 18.77 10.30 14.36
CA LEU A 77 19.17 8.90 14.47
C LEU A 77 20.63 8.71 14.01
N SER A 78 21.55 8.79 14.95
CA SER A 78 23.01 8.65 14.73
C SER A 78 23.39 7.31 14.09
N CYS A 79 22.66 6.23 14.38
CA CYS A 79 22.95 4.90 13.83
C CYS A 79 22.61 4.75 12.34
N LEU A 80 21.74 5.61 11.78
CA LEU A 80 21.31 5.55 10.37
C LEU A 80 22.10 6.49 9.45
N ARG A 81 22.63 7.61 9.98
CA ARG A 81 23.37 8.63 9.20
C ARG A 81 24.51 8.07 8.34
N PRO A 82 25.38 7.14 8.83
CA PRO A 82 26.47 6.60 8.02
C PRO A 82 25.99 5.72 6.86
N GLN A 83 24.88 5.01 7.05
CA GLN A 83 24.38 4.01 6.09
C GLN A 83 23.56 4.60 4.94
N MET A 84 22.99 5.79 5.12
CA MET A 84 22.19 6.45 4.08
C MET A 84 23.03 6.94 2.88
N LYS A 85 24.34 7.16 3.04
CA LYS A 85 25.20 7.75 2.01
C LYS A 85 25.55 6.80 0.85
N SER A 86 25.30 5.48 0.96
CA SER A 86 25.88 4.50 0.03
C SER A 86 24.89 3.61 -0.76
N LYS A 87 23.56 3.82 -0.68
CA LYS A 87 22.60 2.81 -1.18
C LYS A 87 21.54 3.28 -2.20
N THR A 88 21.56 4.52 -2.67
CA THR A 88 20.50 5.03 -3.57
C THR A 88 20.68 4.72 -5.06
N SER A 89 21.70 3.96 -5.48
CA SER A 89 21.97 3.74 -6.91
C SER A 89 21.21 2.58 -7.55
N LYS A 90 20.55 1.71 -6.78
CA LYS A 90 19.70 0.66 -7.36
C LYS A 90 18.28 1.21 -7.49
N GLY A 91 17.84 1.41 -8.72
CA GLY A 91 16.44 1.72 -9.01
C GLY A 91 15.53 0.72 -8.29
N LEU A 92 14.40 1.20 -7.78
CA LEU A 92 13.41 0.32 -7.18
C LEU A 92 13.01 -0.72 -8.24
N PRO A 93 13.12 -2.03 -7.95
CA PRO A 93 12.75 -3.04 -8.92
C PRO A 93 11.28 -2.88 -9.26
N MET A 94 10.95 -3.03 -10.54
CA MET A 94 9.56 -3.06 -11.00
C MET A 94 8.81 -4.12 -10.18
N PRO A 95 7.64 -3.81 -9.60
CA PRO A 95 6.88 -4.81 -8.86
C PRO A 95 6.53 -5.95 -9.81
N ARG A 96 6.70 -7.19 -9.34
CA ARG A 96 6.40 -8.39 -10.14
C ARG A 96 4.92 -8.37 -10.52
N LYS A 97 4.60 -8.91 -11.71
CA LYS A 97 3.21 -9.09 -12.12
C LYS A 97 2.56 -10.12 -11.19
N ILE A 98 1.42 -9.77 -10.60
CA ILE A 98 0.64 -10.61 -9.69
C ILE A 98 -0.68 -10.91 -10.39
N ALA A 99 -1.03 -12.18 -10.55
CA ALA A 99 -2.34 -12.54 -11.10
C ALA A 99 -3.45 -12.29 -10.07
N ARG A 100 -4.66 -11.98 -10.54
CA ARG A 100 -5.82 -11.74 -9.65
C ARG A 100 -6.14 -12.95 -8.77
N THR A 101 -6.05 -14.16 -9.34
CA THR A 101 -6.24 -15.42 -8.62
C THR A 101 -5.26 -15.56 -7.46
N ASP A 102 -3.98 -15.35 -7.73
CA ASP A 102 -2.92 -15.48 -6.71
C ASP A 102 -3.13 -14.48 -5.58
N TYR A 103 -3.60 -13.26 -5.92
CA TYR A 103 -3.91 -12.25 -4.93
C TYR A 103 -5.13 -12.63 -4.08
N CYS A 104 -6.25 -13.05 -4.69
CA CYS A 104 -7.43 -13.48 -3.93
C CYS A 104 -7.11 -14.69 -3.02
N ASP A 105 -6.35 -15.66 -3.51
CA ASP A 105 -5.92 -16.82 -2.72
C ASP A 105 -5.06 -16.38 -1.52
N ALA A 106 -4.15 -15.42 -1.72
CA ALA A 106 -3.29 -14.90 -0.66
C ALA A 106 -4.05 -14.17 0.46
N ILE A 107 -5.25 -13.66 0.18
CA ILE A 107 -6.10 -13.01 1.19
C ILE A 107 -7.21 -13.93 1.71
N GLY A 108 -7.15 -15.22 1.36
CA GLY A 108 -8.14 -16.23 1.77
C GLY A 108 -9.53 -15.97 1.20
N ALA A 109 -9.61 -15.39 0.00
CA ALA A 109 -10.87 -14.99 -0.61
C ALA A 109 -11.03 -15.59 -2.01
N VAL A 110 -12.29 -15.67 -2.48
CA VAL A 110 -12.62 -16.32 -3.77
C VAL A 110 -12.54 -15.30 -4.89
N ASN A 111 -11.86 -15.65 -5.99
CA ASN A 111 -11.86 -14.83 -7.20
C ASN A 111 -13.30 -14.70 -7.75
N CYS A 112 -13.76 -13.46 -7.91
CA CYS A 112 -15.10 -13.13 -8.39
C CYS A 112 -15.30 -13.39 -9.90
N ASP A 113 -14.22 -13.67 -10.65
CA ASP A 113 -14.28 -13.98 -12.09
C ASP A 113 -14.87 -15.36 -12.42
N LYS A 114 -15.20 -16.18 -11.41
CA LYS A 114 -15.70 -17.56 -11.60
C LYS A 114 -17.21 -17.69 -11.75
N ASP A 115 -17.99 -16.66 -11.40
CA ASP A 115 -19.46 -16.65 -11.53
C ASP A 115 -19.89 -15.43 -12.36
N ASP A 116 -20.80 -15.64 -13.32
CA ASP A 116 -21.29 -14.77 -14.42
C ASP A 116 -21.81 -13.34 -14.08
N GLY A 117 -21.29 -12.64 -13.07
CA GLY A 117 -21.89 -11.41 -12.52
C GLY A 117 -21.01 -10.16 -12.46
N MET A 118 -19.74 -10.22 -12.87
CA MET A 118 -18.76 -9.15 -12.59
C MET A 118 -18.36 -8.29 -13.79
N GLU A 119 -18.68 -8.69 -15.02
CA GLU A 119 -18.42 -7.89 -16.23
C GLU A 119 -19.07 -6.49 -16.15
N THR A 120 -20.19 -6.37 -15.41
CA THR A 120 -20.96 -5.12 -15.28
C THR A 120 -20.43 -4.16 -14.23
N VAL A 121 -19.60 -4.60 -13.27
CA VAL A 121 -19.11 -3.75 -12.16
C VAL A 121 -17.61 -3.42 -12.32
N GLU A 122 -16.82 -4.34 -12.88
CA GLU A 122 -15.37 -4.16 -13.02
C GLU A 122 -14.92 -3.41 -14.29
N HIS A 123 -15.82 -3.12 -15.22
CA HIS A 123 -15.45 -2.56 -16.54
C HIS A 123 -16.01 -1.17 -16.85
N LEU A 124 -16.74 -0.57 -15.91
CA LEU A 124 -17.17 0.82 -16.04
C LEU A 124 -15.96 1.73 -15.70
N GLU A 125 -15.23 2.10 -16.76
CA GLU A 125 -14.05 3.00 -16.79
C GLU A 125 -12.70 2.40 -16.38
N THR A 126 -12.16 1.57 -17.29
CA THR A 126 -10.92 0.77 -17.29
C THR A 126 -9.59 1.41 -16.85
N GLN A 127 -9.54 2.70 -16.49
CA GLN A 127 -8.28 3.37 -16.14
C GLN A 127 -8.12 3.68 -14.65
N LYS A 128 -9.22 3.87 -13.91
CA LYS A 128 -9.16 4.27 -12.49
C LYS A 128 -9.67 3.18 -11.54
N THR A 129 -10.66 2.40 -11.93
CA THR A 129 -11.36 1.51 -10.99
C THR A 129 -10.68 0.15 -10.81
N ALA A 130 -10.01 -0.39 -11.85
CA ALA A 130 -9.36 -1.72 -11.79
C ALA A 130 -8.28 -1.87 -10.69
N CYS A 131 -7.67 -0.77 -10.25
CA CYS A 131 -6.66 -0.77 -9.18
C CYS A 131 -7.17 -0.20 -7.85
N LEU A 132 -8.43 0.26 -7.80
CA LEU A 132 -9.05 0.87 -6.62
C LEU A 132 -10.20 0.03 -6.07
N VAL A 133 -10.80 -0.81 -6.90
CA VAL A 133 -11.91 -1.70 -6.56
C VAL A 133 -11.49 -3.12 -6.91
N PHE A 134 -11.16 -3.91 -5.90
CA PHE A 134 -10.82 -5.32 -6.08
C PHE A 134 -11.85 -6.21 -5.39
N CYS A 135 -12.43 -7.16 -6.13
CA CYS A 135 -13.39 -8.10 -5.59
C CYS A 135 -12.70 -9.42 -5.23
N CYS A 136 -12.75 -9.78 -3.95
CA CYS A 136 -12.67 -11.17 -3.54
C CYS A 136 -13.71 -11.43 -2.45
N THR A 137 -14.94 -11.75 -2.83
CA THR A 137 -16.05 -12.28 -2.01
C THR A 137 -17.34 -12.31 -2.84
N PRO A 138 -18.32 -13.18 -2.53
CA PRO A 138 -19.58 -13.21 -3.28
C PRO A 138 -20.33 -11.88 -3.20
N LEU A 139 -21.20 -11.62 -4.19
CA LEU A 139 -21.92 -10.36 -4.47
C LEU A 139 -22.48 -9.56 -3.27
N LYS A 140 -22.80 -10.21 -2.15
CA LYS A 140 -23.36 -9.59 -0.94
C LYS A 140 -22.33 -9.06 0.06
N ASP A 141 -21.07 -9.48 -0.05
CA ASP A 141 -19.99 -9.17 0.90
C ASP A 141 -18.79 -8.47 0.24
N MET A 142 -18.98 -7.94 -0.98
CA MET A 142 -17.91 -7.26 -1.73
C MET A 142 -17.23 -6.18 -0.88
N ARG A 143 -15.93 -6.37 -0.63
CA ARG A 143 -15.09 -5.37 0.01
C ARG A 143 -14.33 -4.61 -1.06
N THR A 144 -14.47 -3.29 -1.10
CA THR A 144 -13.56 -2.44 -1.89
C THR A 144 -12.19 -2.45 -1.23
N ILE A 145 -11.25 -3.18 -1.83
CA ILE A 145 -9.85 -3.23 -1.42
C ILE A 145 -9.02 -2.59 -2.51
N ALA A 146 -8.03 -1.79 -2.13
CA ALA A 146 -7.05 -1.28 -3.08
C ALA A 146 -6.17 -2.42 -3.62
N ALA A 147 -5.92 -2.41 -4.92
CA ALA A 147 -5.00 -3.35 -5.52
C ALA A 147 -3.55 -3.05 -5.11
N PRO A 148 -2.73 -4.09 -4.83
CA PRO A 148 -1.31 -3.90 -4.61
C PRO A 148 -0.59 -3.51 -5.90
N ASP A 149 0.51 -2.79 -5.76
CA ASP A 149 1.41 -2.51 -6.87
C ASP A 149 1.93 -3.83 -7.48
N GLY A 150 1.80 -3.97 -8.79
CA GLY A 150 2.13 -5.20 -9.52
C GLY A 150 0.93 -6.07 -9.89
N LEU A 151 -0.25 -5.84 -9.31
CA LEU A 151 -1.47 -6.57 -9.72
C LEU A 151 -1.75 -6.36 -11.21
N ASP A 152 -2.08 -7.45 -11.90
CA ASP A 152 -2.49 -7.40 -13.29
C ASP A 152 -3.80 -6.64 -13.44
N CYS A 153 -3.73 -5.51 -14.15
CA CYS A 153 -4.87 -4.71 -14.54
C CYS A 153 -5.12 -4.74 -16.05
N SER A 154 -4.40 -5.60 -16.78
CA SER A 154 -4.78 -5.93 -18.15
C SER A 154 -6.01 -6.83 -18.12
N ASN A 155 -7.05 -6.48 -18.87
CA ASN A 155 -8.13 -7.42 -19.21
C ASN A 155 -7.73 -8.23 -20.46
N ASP A 156 -6.43 -8.47 -20.64
CA ASP A 156 -5.87 -9.02 -21.86
C ASP A 156 -5.65 -10.53 -21.72
N LEU A 157 -6.57 -11.31 -22.26
CA LEU A 157 -6.49 -12.77 -22.33
C LEU A 157 -5.30 -13.28 -23.15
N THR A 158 -4.69 -12.43 -23.98
CA THR A 158 -3.55 -12.81 -24.83
C THR A 158 -2.21 -12.70 -24.10
N GLY A 159 -2.17 -12.02 -22.94
CA GLY A 159 -0.94 -11.80 -22.17
C GLY A 159 0.09 -10.90 -22.85
N LEU A 160 -0.29 -10.23 -23.95
CA LEU A 160 0.60 -9.37 -24.73
C LEU A 160 0.81 -8.00 -24.06
N LEU A 161 -0.17 -7.54 -23.29
CA LEU A 161 -0.10 -6.29 -22.55
C LEU A 161 0.52 -6.47 -21.16
N ASP A 162 1.64 -5.80 -20.93
CA ASP A 162 2.25 -5.68 -19.60
C ASP A 162 1.65 -4.46 -18.86
N LYS A 163 0.38 -4.56 -18.44
CA LYS A 163 -0.28 -3.55 -17.61
C LYS A 163 -0.34 -3.99 -16.16
N ARG A 164 0.04 -3.10 -15.24
CA ARG A 164 0.04 -3.37 -13.80
C ARG A 164 -0.49 -2.19 -13.01
N CYS A 165 -1.08 -2.48 -11.85
CA CYS A 165 -1.39 -1.46 -10.86
C CYS A 165 -0.10 -0.85 -10.33
N LEU A 166 -0.03 0.49 -10.34
CA LEU A 166 1.04 1.29 -9.78
C LEU A 166 0.45 2.54 -9.12
N ASN A 167 0.56 2.64 -7.81
CA ASN A 167 -0.05 3.67 -6.98
C ASN A 167 -1.55 3.83 -7.26
N GLY A 168 -2.27 2.71 -7.35
CA GLY A 168 -3.72 2.71 -7.60
C GLY A 168 -4.13 3.09 -9.04
N MET A 169 -3.19 3.17 -9.98
CA MET A 169 -3.49 3.40 -11.41
C MET A 169 -3.03 2.22 -12.26
N CYS A 170 -3.82 1.86 -13.28
CA CYS A 170 -3.40 0.86 -14.25
C CYS A 170 -2.42 1.49 -15.25
N LYS A 171 -1.16 1.03 -15.23
CA LYS A 171 -0.11 1.55 -16.11
C LYS A 171 0.41 0.47 -17.04
N GLN A 172 0.54 0.81 -18.31
CA GLN A 172 1.30 0.02 -19.27
C GLN A 172 2.79 0.27 -19.08
N LEU A 173 3.54 -0.82 -18.93
CA LEU A 173 4.96 -0.77 -18.58
C LEU A 173 5.87 -1.02 -19.78
N ARG A 174 5.32 -1.65 -20.83
CA ARG A 174 5.94 -1.91 -22.12
C ARG A 174 4.92 -1.77 -23.23
#